data_AF-A0A0Q4H723-F1
#
_entry.id   AF-A0A0Q4H723-F1
#
_cell.length_a   1.000
_cell.length_b   1.000
_cell.length_c   1.000
_cell.angle_alpha   90.00
_cell.angle_beta   90.00
_cell.angle_gamma   90.00
#
_symmetry.space_group_name_H-M   'P 1'
#
loop_
_entity.id
_entity.type
_entity.pdbx_description
1 polymer ?
#
loop_
_entity_poly.entity_id
_entity_poly.type
_entity_poly.pdbx_seq_one_letter_code
_entity_poly.pdbx_strand_id
1 'polypeptide(L)' 'MPCNTSGFGTVLPAAQAFERTEIRPLQARFCELNEWAGRLVVRFAPYKVLTEKGNSEGA' A
#
# COMPACT_ATOMS: atom_id res chain seq x y z
N MET A 1 -16.01 0.50 30.50
CA MET A 1 -15.31 1.41 29.56
C MET A 1 -15.05 0.64 28.28
N PRO A 2 -15.42 1.12 27.08
CA PRO A 2 -14.89 0.53 25.86
C PRO A 2 -13.42 0.96 25.76
N CYS A 3 -12.50 0.02 25.91
CA CYS A 3 -11.09 0.26 25.66
C CYS A 3 -10.90 0.37 24.15
N ASN A 4 -10.49 1.55 23.68
CA ASN A 4 -9.89 1.76 22.37
C ASN A 4 -8.48 1.15 22.33
N THR A 5 -8.33 -0.13 22.72
CA THR A 5 -7.06 -0.84 22.52
C THR A 5 -6.80 -0.79 21.03
N SER A 6 -5.96 0.17 20.65
CA SER A 6 -5.48 0.40 19.31
C SER A 6 -4.58 -0.78 19.02
N GLY A 7 -5.23 -1.88 18.67
CA GLY A 7 -4.61 -3.13 18.28
C GLY A 7 -4.11 -2.97 16.86
N PHE A 8 -3.15 -2.07 16.65
CA PHE A 8 -2.23 -2.20 15.52
C PHE A 8 -1.29 -3.35 15.87
N GLY A 9 -1.84 -4.57 15.88
CA GLY A 9 -1.06 -5.78 16.03
C GLY A 9 0.00 -5.80 14.95
N THR A 10 1.24 -5.47 15.31
CA THR A 10 2.42 -5.36 14.44
C THR A 10 2.27 -4.37 13.26
N VAL A 11 3.34 -3.63 12.95
CA VAL A 11 3.35 -2.61 11.88
C VAL A 11 3.06 -3.21 10.50
N LEU A 12 3.46 -4.47 10.31
CA LEU A 12 3.36 -5.15 9.01
C LEU A 12 1.90 -5.46 8.60
N PRO A 13 1.05 -6.11 9.43
CA PRO A 13 -0.38 -6.25 9.14
C PRO A 13 -1.10 -4.93 8.95
N ALA A 14 -0.75 -3.89 9.72
CA ALA A 14 -1.33 -2.56 9.55
C ALA A 14 -0.97 -1.96 8.18
N ALA A 15 0.28 -2.05 7.75
CA ALA A 15 0.73 -1.59 6.44
C ALA A 15 0.08 -2.37 5.28
N GLN A 16 -0.09 -3.69 5.43
CA GLN A 16 -0.79 -4.52 4.44
C GLN A 16 -2.28 -4.18 4.34
N ALA A 17 -2.94 -3.96 5.48
CA ALA A 17 -4.34 -3.53 5.50
C ALA A 17 -4.49 -2.17 4.80
N PHE A 18 -3.62 -1.21 5.12
CA PHE A 18 -3.61 0.11 4.53
C PHE A 18 -3.31 0.11 3.03
N GLU A 19 -2.41 -0.76 2.55
CA GLU A 19 -2.20 -0.94 1.11
C GLU A 19 -3.52 -1.32 0.42
N ARG A 20 -4.20 -2.34 0.96
CA ARG A 20 -5.39 -2.90 0.34
C ARG A 20 -6.59 -1.95 0.40
N THR A 21 -6.77 -1.23 1.51
CA THR A 21 -7.96 -0.39 1.72
C THR A 21 -7.80 1.02 1.19
N GLU A 22 -6.59 1.59 1.20
CA GLU A 22 -6.38 3.00 0.87
C GLU A 22 -5.50 3.18 -0.37
N ILE A 23 -4.29 2.61 -0.37
CA ILE A 23 -3.29 2.90 -1.42
C ILE A 23 -3.74 2.37 -2.78
N ARG A 24 -4.15 1.10 -2.88
CA ARG A 24 -4.52 0.49 -4.16
C ARG A 24 -5.76 1.15 -4.79
N PRO A 25 -6.86 1.41 -4.05
CA PRO A 25 -7.99 2.13 -4.62
C PRO A 25 -7.63 3.56 -5.06
N LEU A 26 -6.82 4.28 -4.28
CA LEU A 26 -6.39 5.62 -4.64
C LEU A 26 -5.53 5.63 -5.91
N GLN A 27 -4.59 4.69 -6.04
CA GLN A 27 -3.79 4.51 -7.26
C GLN A 27 -4.68 4.22 -8.47
N ALA A 28 -5.72 3.38 -8.32
CA ALA A 28 -6.67 3.11 -9.39
C ALA A 28 -7.42 4.37 -9.84
N ARG A 29 -7.88 5.21 -8.90
CA ARG A 29 -8.53 6.49 -9.21
C ARG A 29 -7.63 7.44 -9.98
N PHE A 30 -6.35 7.51 -9.63
CA PHE A 30 -5.38 8.31 -10.40
C PHE A 30 -5.12 7.73 -11.79
N CYS A 31 -5.20 6.42 -11.98
CA CYS A 31 -5.04 5.80 -13.30
C CYS A 31 -6.21 6.09 -14.26
N GLU A 32 -7.41 6.39 -13.75
CA GLU A 32 -8.58 6.79 -14.58
C GLU A 32 -8.28 8.07 -15.41
N LEU A 33 -7.37 8.93 -14.94
CA LEU A 33 -6.91 10.10 -15.69
C LEU A 33 -6.32 9.74 -17.06
N ASN A 34 -5.73 8.55 -17.20
CA ASN A 34 -5.19 8.10 -18.49
C ASN A 34 -6.30 7.90 -19.53
N GLU A 35 -7.44 7.36 -19.09
CA GLU A 35 -8.61 7.17 -19.95
C GLU A 35 -9.18 8.52 -20.36
N TRP A 36 -9.30 9.46 -19.40
CA TRP A 36 -9.79 10.80 -19.68
C TRP A 36 -8.86 11.59 -20.61
N ALA A 37 -7.54 11.41 -20.47
CA ALA A 37 -6.54 12.07 -21.31
C ALA A 37 -6.34 11.39 -22.68
N GLY A 38 -6.88 10.18 -22.88
CA GLY A 38 -6.65 9.37 -24.08
C GLY A 38 -5.19 8.93 -24.28
N ARG A 39 -4.36 9.03 -23.23
CA ARG A 39 -2.93 8.67 -23.26
C ARG A 39 -2.43 8.33 -21.86
N LEU A 40 -1.30 7.62 -21.80
CA LEU A 40 -0.66 7.29 -20.53
C LEU A 40 0.01 8.54 -19.91
N VAL A 41 -0.59 9.08 -18.86
CA VAL A 41 -0.12 10.23 -18.07
C VAL A 41 0.41 9.78 -16.70
N VAL A 42 -0.27 8.84 -16.04
CA VAL A 42 0.04 8.37 -14.68
C VAL A 42 0.24 6.85 -14.70
N ARG A 43 1.29 6.38 -14.02
CA ARG A 43 1.52 4.97 -13.74
C ARG A 43 2.26 4.82 -12.42
N PHE A 44 1.84 3.87 -11.59
CA PHE A 44 2.50 3.55 -10.33
C PHE A 44 3.38 2.30 -10.49
N ALA A 45 4.51 2.29 -9.78
CA ALA A 45 5.25 1.06 -9.54
C ALA A 45 4.46 0.15 -8.57
N PRO A 46 4.65 -1.17 -8.62
CA PRO A 46 4.06 -2.07 -7.63
C PRO A 46 4.42 -1.62 -6.22
N TYR A 47 3.42 -1.42 -5.36
CA TYR A 47 3.65 -1.08 -3.97
C TYR A 47 4.24 -2.31 -3.25
N LYS A 48 5.33 -2.10 -2.51
CA LYS A 48 6.00 -3.14 -1.72
C LYS A 48 6.01 -2.74 -0.25
N VAL A 49 5.30 -3.49 0.58
CA VAL A 49 5.47 -3.41 2.03
C VAL A 49 6.78 -4.13 2.37
N LEU A 50 7.78 -3.41 2.89
CA LEU A 50 9.01 -4.03 3.39
C LEU A 50 8.65 -4.91 4.59
N THR A 51 8.80 -6.22 4.43
CA THR A 51 8.79 -7.16 5.56
C THR A 51 10.20 -7.23 6.14
N GLU A 52 10.35 -7.37 7.45
CA GLU A 52 11.66 -7.31 8.14
C GLU A 52 12.67 -8.40 7.72
N LYS A 53 12.30 -9.36 6.88
CA LYS A 53 13.27 -10.24 6.22
C LYS A 53 13.86 -9.60 4.97
N GLY A 54 14.78 -8.67 5.18
CA GLY A 54 15.56 -8.01 4.14
C GLY A 54 17.03 -7.76 4.46
N ASN A 55 17.61 -8.44 5.48
CA ASN A 55 19.07 -8.44 5.66
C ASN A 55 19.59 -9.64 6.50
N SER A 56 19.51 -10.85 5.97
CA SER A 56 20.44 -11.93 6.33
C SER A 56 20.54 -12.93 5.18
N GLU A 57 21.79 -13.26 4.84
CA GLU A 57 22.28 -14.13 3.75
C GLU A 57 22.37 -13.43 2.39
N GLY A 58 23.54 -13.19 1.80
CA GLY A 58 24.92 -13.58 2.12
C GLY A 58 25.79 -13.38 0.87
N ALA A 59 27.05 -12.98 1.09
CA ALA A 59 28.24 -13.08 0.23
C ALA A 59 28.12 -12.72 -1.27
#